data_AF-A0A6L6ZT53-F1
#
_entry.id   AF-A0A6L6ZT53-F1
#
_cell.length_a   1.000
_cell.length_b   1.000
_cell.length_c   1.000
_cell.angle_alpha   90.00
_cell.angle_beta   90.00
_cell.angle_gamma   90.00
#
_symmetry.space_group_name_H-M   'P 1'
#
loop_
_entity.id
_entity.type
_entity.pdbx_description
1 polymer ?
#
loop_
_entity_poly.entity_id
_entity_poly.type
_entity_poly.pdbx_seq_one_letter_code
_entity_poly.pdbx_strand_id
1 'polypeptide(L)' 'MAELIFSALRILGAMWMVATFIVVVSSFVRLVGEGKDLVGVLFGSIFLWVIIGVMPVVVAKVAWRFVS' A
#
# COMPACT_ATOMS: atom_id res chain seq x y z
N MET A 1 12.25 17.97 18.19
CA MET A 1 11.55 18.33 16.92
C MET A 1 11.66 17.23 15.87
N ALA A 2 12.87 16.74 15.54
CA ALA A 2 13.05 15.66 14.54
C ALA A 2 12.32 14.35 14.87
N GLU A 3 12.24 13.95 16.14
CA GLU A 3 11.55 12.72 16.56
C GLU A 3 10.03 12.75 16.29
N LEU A 4 9.39 13.91 16.43
CA LEU A 4 7.97 14.09 16.14
C LEU A 4 7.69 13.92 14.63
N ILE A 5 8.58 14.45 13.78
CA ILE A 5 8.50 14.31 12.32
C ILE A 5 8.64 12.84 11.91
N PHE A 6 9.59 12.12 12.49
CA PHE A 6 9.76 10.69 12.23
C PHE A 6 8.55 9.86 12.68
N SER A 7 7.97 10.19 13.83
CA SER A 7 6.78 9.52 14.33
C SER A 7 5.57 9.77 13.43
N ALA A 8 5.36 11.02 12.99
CA ALA A 8 4.30 11.38 12.06
C ALA A 8 4.46 10.68 10.69
N LEU A 9 5.68 10.59 10.15
CA LEU A 9 5.95 9.87 8.90
C LEU A 9 5.63 8.37 9.01
N ARG A 10 5.93 7.74 10.14
CA ARG A 10 5.57 6.33 10.39
C ARG A 10 4.06 6.13 10.41
N ILE A 11 3.34 7.00 11.11
CA ILE A 11 1.88 6.94 11.19
C ILE A 11 1.26 7.16 9.81
N LEU A 12 1.74 8.15 9.05
CA LEU A 12 1.29 8.39 7.67
C LEU A 12 1.54 7.18 6.76
N GLY A 13 2.73 6.59 6.81
CA GLY A 13 3.04 5.39 6.03
C GLY A 13 2.18 4.18 6.42
N ALA A 14 1.90 4.00 7.72
CA ALA A 14 1.01 2.95 8.20
C ALA A 14 -0.43 3.17 7.75
N MET A 15 -0.93 4.41 7.87
CA MET A 15 -2.28 4.78 7.45
C MET A 15 -2.46 4.58 5.94
N TRP A 16 -1.45 4.94 5.14
CA TRP A 16 -1.43 4.68 3.69
C TRP A 16 -1.50 3.19 3.35
N MET A 17 -0.69 2.37 4.02
CA MET A 17 -0.71 0.91 3.82
C MET A 17 -2.08 0.32 4.12
N VAL A 18 -2.70 0.72 5.23
CA VAL A 18 -4.03 0.24 5.62
C VAL A 18 -5.09 0.70 4.63
N ALA A 19 -5.09 1.99 4.24
CA ALA A 19 -6.07 2.53 3.30
C ALA A 19 -6.01 1.84 1.93
N THR A 20 -4.81 1.70 1.36
CA THR A 20 -4.62 1.02 0.07
C THR A 20 -4.97 -0.46 0.14
N PHE A 21 -4.68 -1.11 1.27
CA PHE A 21 -5.05 -2.51 1.49
C PHE A 21 -6.57 -2.69 1.49
N ILE A 22 -7.31 -1.85 2.21
CA ILE A 22 -8.79 -1.90 2.24
C ILE A 22 -9.36 -1.75 0.83
N VAL A 23 -8.87 -0.77 0.06
CA VAL A 23 -9.32 -0.53 -1.33
C VAL A 23 -9.09 -1.75 -2.23
N VAL A 24 -7.92 -2.39 -2.11
CA VAL A 24 -7.58 -3.57 -2.91
C VAL A 24 -8.44 -4.77 -2.51
N VAL A 25 -8.66 -5.01 -1.21
CA VAL A 25 -9.50 -6.11 -0.73
C VAL A 25 -10.96 -5.90 -1.15
N SER A 26 -11.50 -4.68 -1.03
CA SER A 26 -12.85 -4.38 -1.51
C SER A 26 -12.98 -4.62 -3.02
N SER A 27 -11.96 -4.25 -3.80
CA SER A 27 -11.93 -4.51 -5.24
C SER A 27 -11.85 -6.00 -5.55
N PHE A 28 -11.02 -6.75 -4.82
CA PHE A 28 -10.90 -8.21 -4.92
C PHE A 28 -12.24 -8.89 -4.69
N VAL A 29 -12.91 -8.58 -3.56
CA VAL A 29 -14.21 -9.17 -3.22
C VAL A 29 -15.25 -8.89 -4.30
N ARG A 30 -15.28 -7.66 -4.84
CA ARG A 30 -16.19 -7.30 -5.93
C ARG A 30 -15.91 -8.10 -7.20
N LEU A 31 -14.65 -8.19 -7.62
CA LEU A 31 -14.24 -8.89 -8.84
C LEU A 31 -14.49 -10.41 -8.75
N VAL A 32 -14.26 -11.00 -7.58
CA VAL A 32 -14.60 -12.42 -7.34
C VAL A 32 -16.12 -12.62 -7.33
N GLY A 33 -16.89 -11.68 -6.74
CA GLY A 33 -18.35 -11.69 -6.77
C GLY A 33 -18.95 -11.58 -8.17
N GLU A 34 -18.25 -10.92 -9.11
CA GLU A 34 -18.60 -10.85 -10.53
C GLU A 34 -18.28 -12.15 -11.30
N GLY A 35 -17.71 -13.17 -10.64
CA GLY A 35 -17.39 -14.47 -11.24
C GLY A 35 -16.09 -14.50 -12.05
N LYS A 36 -15.19 -13.52 -11.85
CA LYS A 36 -13.87 -13.52 -12.50
C LYS A 36 -12.96 -14.59 -11.90
N ASP A 37 -11.94 -14.98 -12.67
CA ASP A 37 -10.95 -15.98 -12.27
C ASP A 37 -10.29 -15.62 -10.92
N LEU A 38 -10.47 -16.49 -9.93
CA LEU A 38 -10.08 -16.22 -8.55
C LEU A 38 -8.55 -16.12 -8.41
N VAL A 39 -7.80 -16.95 -9.13
CA VAL A 39 -6.34 -17.01 -9.04
C VAL A 39 -5.73 -15.76 -9.67
N GLY A 40 -6.15 -15.42 -10.88
CA GLY A 40 -5.70 -14.23 -11.60
C GLY A 40 -6.07 -12.94 -10.88
N VAL A 41 -7.27 -12.86 -10.30
CA VAL A 41 -7.69 -11.71 -9.49
C VAL A 41 -6.88 -11.62 -8.21
N LEU A 42 -6.58 -12.73 -7.53
CA LEU A 42 -5.74 -12.73 -6.32
C LEU A 42 -4.31 -12.24 -6.62
N PHE A 43 -3.65 -12.81 -7.64
CA PHE A 43 -2.32 -12.35 -8.05
C PHE A 43 -2.32 -10.91 -8.52
N GLY A 44 -3.32 -10.50 -9.30
CA GLY A 44 -3.49 -9.12 -9.76
C GLY A 44 -3.67 -8.14 -8.62
N SER A 45 -4.51 -8.45 -7.64
CA SER A 45 -4.74 -7.63 -6.44
C SER A 45 -3.48 -7.51 -5.58
N ILE A 46 -2.74 -8.60 -5.35
CA ILE A 46 -1.48 -8.56 -4.60
C ILE A 46 -0.45 -7.70 -5.33
N PHE A 47 -0.27 -7.91 -6.64
CA PHE A 47 0.67 -7.15 -7.45
C PHE A 47 0.32 -5.65 -7.47
N LEU A 48 -0.96 -5.33 -7.64
CA LEU A 48 -1.45 -3.96 -7.59
C LEU A 48 -1.18 -3.31 -6.23
N TRP A 49 -1.46 -4.00 -5.12
CA TRP A 49 -1.20 -3.48 -3.78
C TRP A 49 0.29 -3.23 -3.53
N VAL A 50 1.17 -4.09 -4.02
CA VAL A 50 2.62 -3.86 -3.94
C VAL A 50 3.03 -2.59 -4.67
N ILE A 51 2.45 -2.32 -5.84
CA ILE A 51 2.75 -1.11 -6.62
C ILE A 51 2.21 0.15 -5.95
N ILE A 52 0.96 0.16 -5.47
CA ILE A 52 0.32 1.40 -4.98
C ILE A 52 0.48 1.61 -3.47
N GLY A 53 0.54 0.53 -2.70
CA GLY A 53 0.70 0.56 -1.24
C GLY A 53 2.16 0.55 -0.84
N VAL A 54 2.91 -0.44 -1.32
CA VAL A 54 4.28 -0.71 -0.84
C VAL A 54 5.33 0.20 -1.48
N MET A 55 5.34 0.34 -2.80
CA MET A 55 6.38 1.11 -3.50
C MET A 55 6.47 2.57 -3.03
N PRO A 56 5.37 3.34 -2.84
CA PRO A 56 5.47 4.72 -2.38
C PRO A 56 6.12 4.85 -1.00
N VAL A 57 5.83 3.92 -0.08
CA VAL A 57 6.43 3.90 1.26
C VAL A 57 7.93 3.57 1.19
N VAL A 58 8.32 2.64 0.31
CA VAL A 58 9.73 2.30 0.09
C VAL A 58 10.47 3.49 -0.53
N VAL A 59 9.91 4.11 -1.57
CA VAL A 59 10.49 5.29 -2.22
C VAL A 59 10.63 6.44 -1.23
N ALA A 60 9.61 6.73 -0.41
CA ALA A 60 9.69 7.77 0.62
C ALA A 60 10.82 7.49 1.63
N LYS A 61 10.95 6.24 2.09
CA LYS A 61 12.04 5.85 3.01
C LYS A 61 13.42 5.97 2.36
N VAL A 62 13.57 5.56 1.11
CA VAL A 62 14.85 5.58 0.39
C VAL A 62 15.22 7.02 0.00
N ALA A 63 14.28 7.81 -0.52
CA ALA A 63 14.47 9.23 -0.83
C ALA A 63 14.94 10.02 0.39
N TRP A 64 14.37 9.74 1.57
CA TRP A 64 14.78 10.42 2.80
C TRP A 64 16.24 10.14 3.20
N ARG A 65 16.77 8.95 2.88
CA ARG A 65 18.20 8.62 3.11
C ARG A 65 19.16 9.43 2.24
N PHE A 66 18.68 10.07 1.17
CA PHE A 66 19.51 10.95 0.33
C PHE A 66 19.47 12.41 0.80
N VAL A 67 18.50 12.78 1.65
CA VAL A 67 18.32 14.16 2.14
C VAL A 67 18.89 14.34 3.55
N SER A 68 19.08 13.25 4.32
CA SER A 68 19.80 13.25 5.61
C SER A 68 21.30 13.08 5.44
#